data_AF-A0A803PQQ5-F1
#
_entry.id   AF-A0A803PQQ5-F1
#
_cell.length_a   1.000
_cell.length_b   1.000
_cell.length_c   1.000
_cell.angle_alpha   90.00
_cell.angle_beta   90.00
_cell.angle_gamma   90.00
#
_symmetry.space_group_name_H-M   'P 1'
#
loop_
_entity.id
_entity.type
_entity.pdbx_description
1 polymer ?
#
loop_
_entity_poly.entity_id
_entity_poly.type
_entity_poly.pdbx_seq_one_letter_code
_entity_poly.pdbx_strand_id
1 'polypeptide(L)'
;MNAIALKKFIEENQKLASECNSLLSQCNKWERECSLYDRDREALMDFGNEADQRAKDAEVRCQELEEEMKGLSKELLFYKSQHEKRVADSSLGATTQDSLLESVLGTLINEENVALGRSFLEANSNHESCQKLLEMWNSLKPSTQKVLSMASKLKVLENDKEHLRINLCKAEEEVKVLFEDNNLLEEENKKLLSLCCKERIHNDSSGKNGSNASAKSNKRKSSSSRISSPIEKKLDFTEVDTTRKPLSPLQCNSPKSRMFKK
;
A
#
# COMPACT_ATOMS: atom_id res chain seq x y z
N MET A 1 4.06 -6.45 -137.30
CA MET A 1 3.91 -7.18 -136.02
C MET A 1 2.55 -7.87 -135.98
N ASN A 2 2.34 -8.89 -135.14
CA ASN A 2 1.05 -9.53 -134.95
C ASN A 2 0.30 -8.89 -133.76
N ALA A 3 -0.92 -8.40 -133.97
CA ALA A 3 -1.72 -7.74 -132.95
C ALA A 3 -2.06 -8.65 -131.74
N ILE A 4 -2.22 -9.96 -131.97
CA ILE A 4 -2.49 -10.94 -130.90
C ILE A 4 -1.28 -11.08 -129.96
N ALA A 5 -0.06 -11.06 -130.52
CA ALA A 5 1.16 -11.09 -129.72
C ALA A 5 1.36 -9.80 -128.91
N LEU A 6 1.07 -8.64 -129.51
CA LEU A 6 1.12 -7.35 -128.80
C LEU A 6 0.11 -7.28 -127.66
N LYS A 7 -1.12 -7.79 -127.86
CA LYS A 7 -2.13 -7.86 -126.79
C LYS A 7 -1.65 -8.72 -125.62
N LYS A 8 -1.16 -9.94 -125.89
CA LYS A 8 -0.62 -10.81 -124.82
C LYS A 8 0.52 -10.16 -124.05
N PHE A 9 1.47 -9.52 -124.75
CA PHE A 9 2.57 -8.81 -124.12
C PHE A 9 2.09 -7.67 -123.20
N ILE A 10 1.03 -6.95 -123.58
CA ILE A 10 0.42 -5.91 -122.71
C ILE A 10 -0.23 -6.54 -121.48
N GLU A 11 -0.98 -7.64 -121.64
CA GLU A 11 -1.62 -8.36 -120.53
C GLU A 11 -0.60 -8.96 -119.55
N GLU A 12 0.48 -9.56 -120.08
CA GLU A 12 1.59 -10.11 -119.30
C GLU A 12 2.38 -9.00 -118.54
N ASN A 13 2.64 -7.86 -119.19
CA ASN A 13 3.33 -6.73 -118.56
C ASN A 13 2.46 -6.04 -117.49
N GLN A 14 1.15 -5.90 -117.72
CA GLN A 14 0.20 -5.42 -116.70
C GLN A 14 0.14 -6.37 -115.50
N LYS A 15 0.12 -7.69 -115.75
CA LYS A 15 0.19 -8.70 -114.68
C LYS A 15 1.49 -8.57 -113.89
N LEU A 16 2.65 -8.53 -114.55
CA LEU A 16 3.96 -8.36 -113.91
C LEU A 16 4.02 -7.08 -113.06
N ALA A 17 3.52 -5.95 -113.58
CA ALA A 17 3.45 -4.70 -112.81
C ALA A 17 2.58 -4.84 -111.54
N SER A 18 1.46 -5.57 -111.61
CA SER A 18 0.61 -5.85 -110.44
C SER A 18 1.29 -6.77 -109.42
N GLU A 19 2.05 -7.78 -109.87
CA GLU A 19 2.82 -8.68 -109.02
C GLU A 19 3.99 -7.94 -108.36
N CYS A 20 4.74 -7.11 -109.10
CA CYS A 20 5.77 -6.24 -108.54
C CYS A 20 5.23 -5.30 -107.47
N ASN A 21 4.09 -4.63 -107.71
CA ASN A 21 3.46 -3.75 -106.72
C ASN A 21 3.02 -4.52 -105.46
N SER A 22 2.54 -5.76 -105.62
CA SER A 22 2.18 -6.65 -104.51
C SER A 22 3.41 -7.05 -103.68
N LEU A 23 4.48 -7.52 -104.33
CA LEU A 23 5.74 -7.86 -103.65
C LEU A 23 6.35 -6.65 -102.92
N LEU A 24 6.42 -5.48 -103.57
CA LEU A 24 6.96 -4.25 -102.97
C LEU A 24 6.13 -3.85 -101.73
N SER A 25 4.80 -3.98 -101.79
CA SER A 25 3.91 -3.76 -100.64
C SER A 25 4.15 -4.75 -99.50
N GLN A 26 4.50 -6.01 -99.80
CA GLN A 26 4.87 -7.01 -98.81
C GLN A 26 6.26 -6.75 -98.21
N CYS A 27 7.27 -6.39 -99.02
CA CYS A 27 8.60 -6.00 -98.53
C CYS A 27 8.50 -4.83 -97.54
N ASN A 28 7.78 -3.77 -97.91
CA ASN A 28 7.55 -2.61 -97.04
C ASN A 28 6.79 -2.98 -95.75
N LYS A 29 5.98 -4.06 -95.75
CA LYS A 29 5.36 -4.59 -94.51
C LYS A 29 6.41 -5.28 -93.65
N TRP A 30 7.18 -6.21 -94.20
CA TRP A 30 8.18 -6.98 -93.45
C TRP A 30 9.32 -6.10 -92.91
N GLU A 31 9.75 -5.08 -93.64
CA GLU A 31 10.73 -4.09 -93.18
C GLU A 31 10.22 -3.33 -91.93
N ARG A 32 8.94 -2.94 -91.92
CA ARG A 32 8.28 -2.34 -90.74
C ARG A 32 8.14 -3.32 -89.59
N GLU A 33 7.85 -4.59 -89.86
CA GLU A 33 7.76 -5.66 -88.85
C GLU A 33 9.12 -5.91 -88.17
N CYS A 34 10.20 -6.05 -88.95
CA CYS A 34 11.56 -6.16 -88.42
C CYS A 34 11.95 -4.93 -87.59
N SER A 35 11.61 -3.72 -88.08
CA SER A 35 11.84 -2.46 -87.35
C SER A 35 11.05 -2.33 -86.04
N LEU A 36 10.01 -3.14 -85.83
CA LEU A 36 9.31 -3.26 -84.54
C LEU A 36 10.02 -4.29 -83.67
N TYR A 37 10.31 -5.49 -84.19
CA TYR A 37 11.04 -6.52 -83.44
C TYR A 37 12.43 -6.07 -82.94
N ASP A 38 13.15 -5.25 -83.70
CA ASP A 38 14.43 -4.69 -83.26
C ASP A 38 14.26 -3.75 -82.04
N ARG A 39 13.20 -2.92 -82.03
CA ARG A 39 12.87 -2.02 -80.92
C ARG A 39 12.32 -2.75 -79.70
N ASP A 40 11.45 -3.74 -79.92
CA ASP A 40 10.88 -4.55 -78.83
C ASP A 40 11.99 -5.35 -78.13
N ARG A 41 12.98 -5.85 -78.89
CA ARG A 41 14.19 -6.49 -78.32
C ARG A 41 15.03 -5.51 -77.50
N GLU A 42 15.22 -4.28 -78.00
CA GLU A 42 15.97 -3.21 -77.31
C GLU A 42 15.26 -2.81 -76.00
N ALA A 43 13.96 -2.54 -76.05
CA ALA A 43 13.14 -2.22 -74.88
C ALA A 43 13.09 -3.36 -73.84
N LEU A 44 13.06 -4.62 -74.27
CA LEU A 44 13.16 -5.78 -73.36
C LEU A 44 14.55 -5.92 -72.72
N MET A 45 15.62 -5.53 -73.44
CA MET A 45 16.98 -5.51 -72.89
C MET A 45 17.12 -4.42 -71.82
N ASP A 46 16.65 -3.21 -72.09
CA ASP A 46 16.66 -2.10 -71.14
C ASP A 46 15.79 -2.37 -69.91
N PHE A 47 14.60 -2.95 -70.08
CA PHE A 47 13.76 -3.41 -68.97
C PHE A 47 14.47 -4.48 -68.11
N GLY A 48 15.19 -5.41 -68.74
CA GLY A 48 16.02 -6.40 -68.06
C GLY A 48 17.13 -5.76 -67.23
N ASN A 49 17.85 -4.79 -67.81
CA ASN A 49 18.91 -4.04 -67.15
C ASN A 49 18.37 -3.24 -65.94
N GLU A 50 17.24 -2.55 -66.08
CA GLU A 50 16.62 -1.79 -64.99
C GLU A 50 16.10 -2.71 -63.87
N ALA A 51 15.51 -3.86 -64.22
CA ALA A 51 15.05 -4.84 -63.24
C ALA A 51 16.21 -5.47 -62.45
N ASP A 52 17.32 -5.80 -63.11
CA ASP A 52 18.52 -6.38 -62.50
C ASP A 52 19.27 -5.35 -61.62
N GLN A 53 19.32 -4.08 -62.02
CA GLN A 53 19.82 -3.01 -61.14
C GLN A 53 18.92 -2.82 -59.91
N ARG A 54 17.60 -2.74 -60.10
CA ARG A 54 16.62 -2.60 -59.01
C ARG A 54 16.67 -3.77 -58.02
N ALA A 55 17.01 -4.97 -58.49
CA ALA A 55 17.24 -6.14 -57.64
C ALA A 55 18.49 -5.98 -56.77
N LYS A 56 19.63 -5.55 -57.34
CA LYS A 56 20.87 -5.27 -56.59
C LYS A 56 20.69 -4.15 -55.58
N ASP A 57 20.01 -3.08 -55.97
CA ASP A 57 19.68 -1.96 -55.08
C ASP A 57 18.76 -2.38 -53.92
N ALA A 58 17.97 -3.44 -54.08
CA ALA A 58 17.20 -4.04 -52.99
C ALA A 58 18.06 -4.98 -52.13
N GLU A 59 18.92 -5.80 -52.74
CA GLU A 59 19.82 -6.71 -52.03
C GLU A 59 20.78 -5.97 -51.10
N VAL A 60 21.45 -4.90 -51.58
CA VAL A 60 22.36 -4.08 -50.76
C VAL A 60 21.65 -3.51 -49.53
N ARG A 61 20.46 -2.93 -49.69
CA ARG A 61 19.68 -2.39 -48.57
C ARG A 61 19.22 -3.46 -47.57
N CYS A 62 18.96 -4.69 -48.04
CA CYS A 62 18.69 -5.80 -47.13
C CYS A 62 19.94 -6.18 -46.33
N GLN A 63 21.11 -6.24 -46.96
CA GLN A 63 22.38 -6.53 -46.27
C GLN A 63 22.73 -5.44 -45.23
N GLU A 64 22.57 -4.17 -45.58
CA GLU A 64 22.75 -3.02 -44.66
C GLU A 64 21.86 -3.16 -43.40
N LEU A 65 20.57 -3.42 -43.59
CA LEU A 65 19.61 -3.60 -42.48
C LEU A 65 19.88 -4.85 -41.65
N GLU A 66 20.36 -5.94 -42.25
CA GLU A 66 20.80 -7.14 -41.52
C GLU A 66 22.02 -6.85 -40.64
N GLU A 67 22.98 -6.04 -41.11
CA GLU A 67 24.13 -5.62 -40.30
C GLU A 67 23.72 -4.69 -39.15
N GLU A 68 22.81 -3.74 -39.38
CA GLU A 68 22.24 -2.89 -38.33
C GLU A 68 21.50 -3.70 -37.25
N MET A 69 20.59 -4.60 -37.65
CA MET A 69 19.88 -5.48 -36.71
C MET A 69 20.85 -6.35 -35.89
N LYS A 70 21.92 -6.82 -36.52
CA LYS A 70 22.99 -7.62 -35.89
C LYS A 70 23.88 -6.79 -34.95
N GLY A 71 23.99 -5.49 -35.18
CA GLY A 71 24.57 -4.50 -34.27
C GLY A 71 23.68 -4.32 -33.04
N LEU A 72 22.43 -3.87 -33.24
CA LEU A 72 21.45 -3.61 -32.18
C LEU A 72 21.20 -4.85 -31.30
N SER A 73 21.17 -6.05 -31.90
CA SER A 73 21.02 -7.31 -31.16
C SER A 73 22.19 -7.58 -30.20
N LYS A 74 23.43 -7.27 -30.59
CA LYS A 74 24.61 -7.40 -29.70
C LYS A 74 24.56 -6.38 -28.57
N GLU A 75 24.16 -5.15 -28.87
CA GLU A 75 24.05 -4.05 -27.89
C GLU A 75 22.95 -4.35 -26.86
N LEU A 76 21.78 -4.83 -27.30
CA LEU A 76 20.70 -5.28 -26.42
C LEU A 76 21.16 -6.43 -25.51
N LEU A 77 21.88 -7.43 -26.05
CA LEU A 77 22.46 -8.51 -25.26
C LEU A 77 23.51 -8.02 -24.25
N PHE A 78 24.34 -7.04 -24.62
CA PHE A 78 25.30 -6.39 -23.73
C PHE A 78 24.60 -5.68 -22.57
N TYR A 79 23.61 -4.83 -22.85
CA TYR A 79 22.85 -4.13 -21.81
C TYR A 79 22.06 -5.10 -20.92
N LYS A 80 21.44 -6.14 -21.49
CA LYS A 80 20.80 -7.21 -20.72
C LYS A 80 21.79 -7.88 -19.76
N SER A 81 22.95 -8.30 -20.26
CA SER A 81 23.99 -8.95 -19.45
C SER A 81 24.57 -8.02 -18.38
N GLN A 82 24.65 -6.71 -18.65
CA GLN A 82 25.08 -5.71 -17.67
C GLN A 82 24.02 -5.50 -16.58
N HIS A 83 22.74 -5.46 -16.95
CA HIS A 83 21.62 -5.36 -16.02
C HIS A 83 21.51 -6.61 -15.15
N GLU A 84 21.62 -7.81 -15.73
CA GLU A 84 21.62 -9.09 -15.00
C GLU A 84 22.74 -9.18 -13.97
N LYS A 85 23.95 -8.69 -14.28
CA LYS A 85 25.05 -8.57 -13.31
C LYS A 85 24.72 -7.60 -12.17
N ARG A 86 24.33 -6.36 -12.49
CA ARG A 86 23.93 -5.36 -11.48
C ARG A 86 22.80 -5.89 -10.58
N VAL A 87 21.83 -6.61 -11.15
CA VAL A 87 20.75 -7.26 -10.41
C VAL A 87 21.28 -8.41 -9.56
N ALA A 88 22.17 -9.28 -10.04
CA ALA A 88 22.75 -10.34 -9.21
C ALA A 88 23.52 -9.78 -8.00
N ASP A 89 24.42 -8.83 -8.24
CA ASP A 89 25.27 -8.20 -7.22
C ASP A 89 24.42 -7.45 -6.16
N SER A 90 23.39 -6.72 -6.61
CA SER A 90 22.50 -5.97 -5.71
C SER A 90 21.45 -6.86 -5.02
N SER A 91 20.92 -7.88 -5.72
CA SER A 91 19.89 -8.80 -5.21
C SER A 91 20.43 -9.69 -4.11
N LEU A 92 21.66 -10.20 -4.20
CA LEU A 92 22.20 -11.08 -3.17
C LEU A 92 22.29 -10.37 -1.81
N GLY A 93 22.65 -9.08 -1.80
CA GLY A 93 22.59 -8.23 -0.60
C GLY A 93 21.16 -7.85 -0.21
N ALA A 94 20.36 -7.34 -1.15
CA ALA A 94 19.02 -6.83 -0.88
C ALA A 94 18.05 -7.93 -0.39
N THR A 95 18.04 -9.11 -1.04
CA THR A 95 17.13 -10.21 -0.67
C THR A 95 17.49 -10.88 0.64
N THR A 96 18.78 -10.96 0.99
CA THR A 96 19.21 -11.46 2.31
C THR A 96 18.90 -10.46 3.40
N GLN A 97 19.13 -9.16 3.18
CA GLN A 97 18.73 -8.10 4.10
C GLN A 97 17.20 -8.04 4.30
N ASP A 98 16.43 -8.11 3.22
CA ASP A 98 14.96 -8.15 3.26
C ASP A 98 14.44 -9.37 4.04
N SER A 99 15.00 -10.55 3.79
CA SER A 99 14.66 -11.79 4.50
C SER A 99 14.94 -11.69 6.00
N LEU A 100 16.09 -11.12 6.38
CA LEU A 100 16.44 -10.87 7.78
C LEU A 100 15.52 -9.83 8.42
N LEU A 101 15.12 -8.78 7.70
CA LEU A 101 14.16 -7.78 8.17
C LEU A 101 12.76 -8.37 8.40
N GLU A 102 12.25 -9.18 7.46
CA GLU A 102 10.97 -9.90 7.64
C GLU A 102 11.05 -10.90 8.81
N SER A 103 12.19 -11.57 9.03
CA SER A 103 12.38 -12.47 10.18
C SER A 103 12.39 -11.74 11.52
N VAL A 104 13.13 -10.62 11.61
CA VAL A 104 13.24 -9.79 12.82
C VAL A 104 11.92 -9.10 13.15
N LEU A 105 11.28 -8.46 12.17
CA LEU A 105 9.96 -7.82 12.33
C LEU A 105 8.83 -8.86 12.44
N GLY A 106 9.03 -10.06 11.91
CA GLY A 106 8.23 -11.25 12.17
C GLY A 106 8.21 -11.59 13.66
N THR A 107 9.40 -11.75 14.24
CA THR A 107 9.63 -12.21 15.62
C THR A 107 9.31 -11.15 16.69
N LEU A 108 9.64 -9.88 16.45
CA LEU A 108 9.55 -8.83 17.46
C LEU A 108 8.19 -8.11 17.54
N ILE A 109 7.29 -8.30 16.56
CA ILE A 109 6.05 -7.52 16.44
C ILE A 109 4.85 -8.46 16.24
N ASN A 110 3.99 -8.56 17.26
CA ASN A 110 2.77 -9.36 17.22
C ASN A 110 1.81 -8.94 16.08
N GLU A 111 0.94 -9.85 15.65
CA GLU A 111 0.10 -9.69 14.45
C GLU A 111 -1.10 -8.73 14.61
N GLU A 112 -1.50 -8.41 15.84
CA GLU A 112 -2.72 -7.67 16.26
C GLU A 112 -2.77 -6.18 15.84
N ASN A 113 -1.98 -5.81 14.84
CA ASN A 113 -1.49 -4.45 14.60
C ASN A 113 -1.76 -3.96 13.16
N VAL A 114 -1.99 -4.86 12.21
CA VAL A 114 -2.11 -4.54 10.76
C VAL A 114 -3.19 -3.47 10.49
N ALA A 115 -4.34 -3.55 11.18
CA ALA A 115 -5.42 -2.57 11.04
C ALA A 115 -5.01 -1.14 11.45
N LEU A 116 -4.19 -0.99 12.50
CA LEU A 116 -3.75 0.31 13.01
C LEU A 116 -2.86 1.06 12.00
N GLY A 117 -1.99 0.33 11.30
CA GLY A 117 -1.13 0.91 10.26
C GLY A 117 -1.92 1.45 9.08
N ARG A 118 -3.03 0.79 8.70
CA ARG A 118 -3.92 1.28 7.65
C ARG A 118 -4.71 2.51 8.08
N SER A 119 -5.35 2.47 9.25
CA SER A 119 -6.09 3.63 9.77
C SER A 119 -5.21 4.85 10.02
N PHE A 120 -3.92 4.64 10.32
CA PHE A 120 -2.92 5.71 10.40
C PHE A 120 -2.65 6.38 9.05
N LEU A 121 -2.52 5.62 7.96
CA LEU A 121 -2.39 6.19 6.62
C LEU A 121 -3.68 6.94 6.21
N GLU A 122 -4.85 6.38 6.52
CA GLU A 122 -6.15 7.01 6.25
C GLU A 122 -6.29 8.36 6.99
N ALA A 123 -5.88 8.42 8.26
CA ALA A 123 -5.85 9.66 9.07
C ALA A 123 -4.80 10.69 8.60
N ASN A 124 -3.74 10.26 7.90
CA ASN A 124 -2.68 11.12 7.37
C ASN A 124 -2.74 11.28 5.83
N SER A 125 -3.88 10.94 5.22
CA SER A 125 -4.10 10.94 3.76
C SER A 125 -3.90 12.30 3.07
N ASN A 126 -3.90 13.40 3.85
CA ASN A 126 -3.50 14.74 3.39
C ASN A 126 -2.05 14.79 2.84
N HIS A 127 -1.19 13.82 3.18
CA HIS A 127 0.15 13.69 2.63
C HIS A 127 0.15 12.70 1.44
N GLU A 128 0.59 13.18 0.28
CA GLU A 128 0.68 12.39 -0.97
C GLU A 128 1.38 11.03 -0.78
N SER A 129 2.46 10.99 0.01
CA SER A 129 3.18 9.74 0.34
C SER A 129 2.33 8.75 1.14
N CYS A 130 1.47 9.24 2.04
CA CYS A 130 0.55 8.39 2.81
C CYS A 130 -0.59 7.88 1.93
N GLN A 131 -1.11 8.72 1.01
CA GLN A 131 -2.10 8.29 0.02
C GLN A 131 -1.54 7.18 -0.88
N LYS A 132 -0.35 7.36 -1.47
CA LYS A 132 0.28 6.33 -2.34
C LYS A 132 0.54 5.01 -1.59
N LEU A 133 0.99 5.08 -0.33
CA LEU A 133 1.14 3.89 0.52
C LEU A 133 -0.20 3.21 0.84
N LEU A 134 -1.29 3.96 0.94
CA LEU A 134 -2.64 3.43 1.20
C LEU A 134 -3.25 2.76 -0.04
N GLU A 135 -3.07 3.36 -1.21
CA GLU A 135 -3.43 2.77 -2.51
C GLU A 135 -2.67 1.46 -2.75
N MET A 136 -1.37 1.44 -2.44
CA MET A 136 -0.52 0.24 -2.55
C MET A 136 -0.64 -0.74 -1.37
N TRP A 137 -1.48 -0.50 -0.35
CA TRP A 137 -1.45 -1.21 0.94
C TRP A 137 -1.39 -2.75 0.83
N ASN A 138 -2.23 -3.33 -0.04
CA ASN A 138 -2.32 -4.78 -0.24
C ASN A 138 -1.10 -5.40 -0.97
N SER A 139 -0.25 -4.57 -1.58
CA SER A 139 1.03 -4.95 -2.20
C SER A 139 2.26 -4.60 -1.35
N LEU A 140 2.08 -3.91 -0.22
CA LEU A 140 3.17 -3.66 0.72
C LEU A 140 3.61 -4.96 1.39
N LYS A 141 4.91 -5.08 1.68
CA LYS A 141 5.45 -6.22 2.41
C LYS A 141 4.92 -6.26 3.87
N PRO A 142 4.83 -7.44 4.52
CA PRO A 142 4.40 -7.54 5.91
C PRO A 142 5.23 -6.68 6.88
N SER A 143 6.56 -6.64 6.71
CA SER A 143 7.46 -5.72 7.42
C SER A 143 7.00 -4.25 7.33
N THR A 144 6.65 -3.78 6.13
CA THR A 144 6.23 -2.40 5.87
C THR A 144 4.91 -2.09 6.59
N GLN A 145 3.93 -3.00 6.50
CA GLN A 145 2.65 -2.87 7.22
C GLN A 145 2.85 -2.85 8.76
N LYS A 146 3.74 -3.70 9.29
CA LYS A 146 4.11 -3.72 10.71
C LYS A 146 4.78 -2.42 11.16
N VAL A 147 5.73 -1.89 10.39
CA VAL A 147 6.40 -0.60 10.68
C VAL A 147 5.42 0.56 10.67
N LEU A 148 4.46 0.58 9.74
CA LEU A 148 3.41 1.61 9.70
C LEU A 148 2.47 1.55 10.92
N SER A 149 2.21 0.35 11.47
CA SER A 149 1.53 0.24 12.78
C SER A 149 2.41 0.64 13.96
N MET A 150 3.74 0.44 13.92
CA MET A 150 4.62 0.98 14.95
C MET A 150 4.57 2.51 14.96
N ALA A 151 4.57 3.15 13.78
CA ALA A 151 4.39 4.61 13.66
C ALA A 151 3.06 5.08 14.27
N SER A 152 1.96 4.35 14.04
CA SER A 152 0.66 4.69 14.64
C SER A 152 0.68 4.59 16.17
N LYS A 153 1.29 3.54 16.74
CA LYS A 153 1.43 3.38 18.19
C LYS A 153 2.35 4.43 18.82
N LEU A 154 3.45 4.76 18.16
CA LEU A 154 4.35 5.83 18.61
C LEU A 154 3.62 7.18 18.67
N LYS A 155 2.76 7.48 17.68
CA LYS A 155 1.98 8.74 17.67
C LYS A 155 0.94 8.80 18.79
N VAL A 156 0.29 7.69 19.13
CA VAL A 156 -0.62 7.62 20.30
C VAL A 156 0.17 7.82 21.60
N LEU A 157 1.27 7.09 21.79
CA LEU A 157 2.09 7.16 23.00
C LEU A 157 2.76 8.54 23.20
N GLU A 158 3.07 9.24 22.11
CA GLU A 158 3.55 10.63 22.14
C GLU A 158 2.49 11.59 22.70
N ASN A 159 1.24 11.46 22.28
CA ASN A 159 0.12 12.26 22.80
C ASN A 159 -0.15 11.92 24.28
N ASP A 160 -0.22 10.63 24.63
CA ASP A 160 -0.48 10.18 26.01
C ASP A 160 0.60 10.68 26.98
N LYS A 161 1.88 10.67 26.56
CA LYS A 161 3.00 11.21 27.32
C LYS A 161 2.83 12.70 27.62
N GLU A 162 2.37 13.50 26.66
CA GLU A 162 2.17 14.94 26.88
C GLU A 162 0.92 15.22 27.73
N HIS A 163 -0.14 14.43 27.59
CA HIS A 163 -1.28 14.47 28.52
C HIS A 163 -0.86 14.15 29.97
N LEU A 164 -0.03 13.12 30.17
CA LEU A 164 0.54 12.79 31.49
C LEU A 164 1.43 13.92 32.02
N ARG A 165 2.23 14.57 31.16
CA ARG A 165 3.05 15.73 31.55
C ARG A 165 2.21 16.91 32.05
N ILE A 166 1.15 17.26 31.32
CA ILE A 166 0.23 18.34 31.69
C ILE A 166 -0.49 18.01 33.00
N ASN A 167 -0.89 16.76 33.20
CA ASN A 167 -1.58 16.33 34.43
C ASN A 167 -0.63 16.32 35.65
N LEU A 168 0.63 15.91 35.48
CA LEU A 168 1.64 15.98 36.54
C LEU A 168 1.87 17.43 36.99
N CYS A 169 2.08 18.35 36.05
CA CYS A 169 2.31 19.77 36.34
C CYS A 169 1.14 20.38 37.14
N LYS A 170 -0.11 20.07 36.77
CA LYS A 170 -1.31 20.51 37.52
C LYS A 170 -1.38 19.91 38.92
N ALA A 171 -1.02 18.64 39.10
CA ALA A 171 -1.00 18.01 40.42
C ALA A 171 0.10 18.62 41.32
N GLU A 172 1.25 18.99 40.76
CA GLU A 172 2.31 19.72 41.47
C GLU A 172 1.85 21.14 41.88
N GLU A 173 1.11 21.84 41.02
CA GLU A 173 0.47 23.13 41.33
C GLU A 173 -0.61 23.00 42.43
N GLU A 174 -1.49 22.00 42.35
CA GLU A 174 -2.54 21.74 43.35
C GLU A 174 -1.95 21.40 44.72
N VAL A 175 -0.93 20.52 44.77
CA VAL A 175 -0.19 20.20 46.00
C VAL A 175 0.47 21.44 46.61
N LYS A 176 0.99 22.37 45.79
CA LYS A 176 1.56 23.64 46.27
C LYS A 176 0.51 24.53 46.93
N VAL A 177 -0.66 24.71 46.29
CA VAL A 177 -1.77 25.52 46.86
C VAL A 177 -2.27 24.89 48.16
N LEU A 178 -2.51 23.57 48.17
CA LEU A 178 -2.94 22.85 49.38
C LEU A 178 -1.89 22.94 50.50
N PHE A 179 -0.60 22.99 50.20
CA PHE A 179 0.44 23.21 51.20
C PHE A 179 0.37 24.63 51.78
N GLU A 180 0.20 25.66 50.93
CA GLU A 180 0.04 27.05 51.38
C GLU A 180 -1.21 27.24 52.26
N ASP A 181 -2.35 26.67 51.87
CA ASP A 181 -3.59 26.67 52.65
C ASP A 181 -3.45 25.95 54.00
N ASN A 182 -2.80 24.77 54.03
CA ASN A 182 -2.58 24.04 55.29
C ASN A 182 -1.69 24.82 56.27
N ASN A 183 -0.67 25.54 55.79
CA ASN A 183 0.15 26.40 56.65
C ASN A 183 -0.66 27.57 57.25
N LEU A 184 -1.56 28.18 56.46
CA LEU A 184 -2.46 29.23 56.95
C LEU A 184 -3.42 28.70 58.03
N LEU A 185 -4.02 27.52 57.80
CA LEU A 185 -4.89 26.84 58.76
C LEU A 185 -4.14 26.42 60.03
N GLU A 186 -2.87 26.01 59.96
CA GLU A 186 -2.06 25.70 61.14
C GLU A 186 -1.82 26.96 62.00
N GLU A 187 -1.49 28.08 61.36
CA GLU A 187 -1.30 29.37 62.05
C GLU A 187 -2.60 29.95 62.63
N GLU A 188 -3.76 29.70 62.03
CA GLU A 188 -5.05 30.05 62.63
C GLU A 188 -5.40 29.14 63.81
N ASN A 189 -5.20 27.83 63.69
CA ASN A 189 -5.40 26.89 64.81
C ASN A 189 -4.50 27.21 66.02
N LYS A 190 -3.24 27.59 65.81
CA LYS A 190 -2.33 28.07 66.87
C LYS A 190 -2.89 29.30 67.59
N LYS A 191 -3.46 30.26 66.86
CA LYS A 191 -4.08 31.48 67.44
C LYS A 191 -5.33 31.13 68.25
N LEU A 192 -6.21 30.28 67.71
CA LEU A 192 -7.41 29.80 68.39
C LEU A 192 -7.09 29.02 69.67
N LEU A 193 -6.12 28.10 69.63
CA LEU A 193 -5.62 27.39 70.82
C LEU A 193 -5.06 28.36 71.87
N SER A 194 -4.33 29.40 71.45
CA SER A 194 -3.85 30.45 72.37
C SER A 194 -4.98 31.21 73.05
N LEU A 195 -6.08 31.49 72.34
CA LEU A 195 -7.27 32.16 72.88
C LEU A 195 -8.02 31.26 73.88
N CYS A 196 -8.36 30.03 73.50
CA CYS A 196 -9.05 29.07 74.37
C CYS A 196 -8.29 28.81 75.69
N CYS A 197 -6.95 28.76 75.64
CA CYS A 197 -6.13 28.63 76.85
C CYS A 197 -6.21 29.87 77.76
N LYS A 198 -6.20 31.09 77.20
CA LYS A 198 -6.36 32.34 77.98
C LYS A 198 -7.76 32.45 78.60
N GLU A 199 -8.78 32.01 77.88
CA GLU A 199 -10.17 32.03 78.34
C GLU A 199 -10.42 31.04 79.48
N ARG A 200 -9.81 29.84 79.46
CA ARG A 200 -9.84 28.92 80.60
C ARG A 200 -9.21 29.51 81.86
N ILE A 201 -8.04 30.16 81.73
CA ILE A 201 -7.32 30.77 82.86
C ILE A 201 -8.15 31.86 83.57
N HIS A 202 -9.08 32.52 82.88
CA HIS A 202 -10.02 33.45 83.51
C HIS A 202 -11.19 32.76 84.26
N ASN A 203 -11.63 31.59 83.80
CA ASN A 203 -12.81 30.89 84.32
C ASN A 203 -12.54 30.03 85.57
N ASP A 204 -11.29 29.59 85.80
CA ASP A 204 -10.90 28.76 86.98
C ASP A 204 -10.89 29.54 88.33
N SER A 205 -11.63 30.65 88.42
CA SER A 205 -11.67 31.55 89.59
C SER A 205 -12.92 31.41 90.48
N SER A 206 -13.86 30.50 90.19
CA SER A 206 -15.08 30.30 90.99
C SER A 206 -15.61 28.86 91.01
N GLY A 207 -15.88 28.32 92.21
CA GLY A 207 -16.69 27.11 92.41
C GLY A 207 -15.98 25.89 93.03
N LYS A 208 -16.18 25.65 94.33
CA LYS A 208 -15.94 24.35 94.99
C LYS A 208 -17.27 23.61 95.22
N ASN A 209 -17.21 22.27 95.30
CA ASN A 209 -18.09 21.29 95.99
C ASN A 209 -18.27 20.01 95.11
N GLY A 210 -18.30 18.77 95.63
CA GLY A 210 -17.99 18.28 96.98
C GLY A 210 -18.38 16.81 97.25
N SER A 211 -17.67 16.14 98.19
CA SER A 211 -18.02 14.89 98.92
C SER A 211 -18.01 13.50 98.23
N ASN A 212 -17.68 12.48 99.04
CA ASN A 212 -17.53 11.05 98.70
C ASN A 212 -18.79 10.21 99.02
N ALA A 213 -18.85 8.97 98.52
CA ALA A 213 -19.52 7.84 99.20
C ALA A 213 -18.78 6.50 98.93
N SER A 214 -18.87 5.52 99.85
CA SER A 214 -18.21 4.21 99.72
C SER A 214 -18.94 3.09 100.49
N ALA A 215 -19.20 1.96 99.83
CA ALA A 215 -19.74 0.70 100.36
C ALA A 215 -19.69 -0.40 99.28
N LYS A 216 -19.64 -1.72 99.55
CA LYS A 216 -19.14 -2.52 100.69
C LYS A 216 -18.96 -3.98 100.18
N SER A 217 -18.15 -4.79 100.87
CA SER A 217 -17.79 -6.19 100.55
C SER A 217 -18.97 -7.13 100.16
N ASN A 218 -18.80 -8.27 99.46
CA ASN A 218 -17.92 -9.40 99.85
C ASN A 218 -17.83 -10.60 98.85
N LYS A 219 -16.82 -11.48 99.08
CA LYS A 219 -16.70 -12.93 98.73
C LYS A 219 -16.56 -13.46 97.26
N ARG A 220 -15.28 -13.72 96.93
CA ARG A 220 -14.67 -15.04 96.53
C ARG A 220 -14.63 -15.57 95.06
N LYS A 221 -13.38 -15.98 94.72
CA LYS A 221 -12.87 -17.09 93.85
C LYS A 221 -12.74 -16.90 92.32
N SER A 222 -11.46 -16.93 91.89
CA SER A 222 -10.90 -17.74 90.76
C SER A 222 -11.32 -17.45 89.30
N SER A 223 -10.54 -17.80 88.26
CA SER A 223 -9.07 -17.83 88.07
C SER A 223 -8.73 -18.09 86.58
N SER A 224 -7.71 -17.41 86.04
CA SER A 224 -6.84 -17.80 84.90
C SER A 224 -7.42 -18.20 83.52
N SER A 225 -6.94 -17.49 82.48
CA SER A 225 -6.29 -18.06 81.27
C SER A 225 -7.10 -18.83 80.18
N ARG A 226 -7.29 -18.12 79.04
CA ARG A 226 -7.23 -18.59 77.62
C ARG A 226 -8.38 -19.43 76.99
N ILE A 227 -8.33 -19.41 75.66
CA ILE A 227 -8.88 -20.29 74.60
C ILE A 227 -10.38 -20.14 74.20
N SER A 228 -10.58 -20.08 72.87
CA SER A 228 -11.75 -20.48 72.06
C SER A 228 -13.13 -19.83 72.23
N SER A 229 -13.66 -19.36 71.10
CA SER A 229 -15.09 -19.15 70.81
C SER A 229 -15.87 -20.48 70.67
N PRO A 230 -17.20 -20.46 70.91
CA PRO A 230 -18.17 -20.61 69.80
C PRO A 230 -19.38 -19.64 69.90
N ILE A 231 -19.88 -19.06 68.80
CA ILE A 231 -21.00 -19.51 67.91
C ILE A 231 -22.38 -19.56 68.60
N GLU A 232 -23.29 -18.64 68.21
CA GLU A 232 -24.65 -18.85 67.64
C GLU A 232 -25.34 -17.47 67.51
N LYS A 233 -25.49 -16.90 66.29
CA LYS A 233 -26.54 -17.15 65.28
C LYS A 233 -27.96 -16.71 65.66
N LYS A 234 -28.38 -15.54 65.16
CA LYS A 234 -29.69 -15.32 64.50
C LYS A 234 -29.62 -14.13 63.51
N LEU A 235 -29.42 -14.45 62.24
CA LEU A 235 -29.74 -13.64 61.06
C LEU A 235 -30.16 -14.63 59.96
N ASP A 236 -31.33 -14.40 59.38
CA ASP A 236 -32.09 -15.25 58.43
C ASP A 236 -33.12 -14.32 57.75
N PHE A 237 -33.50 -14.39 56.47
CA PHE A 237 -33.24 -15.27 55.31
C PHE A 237 -33.16 -14.36 54.05
N THR A 238 -32.67 -14.68 52.83
CA THR A 238 -31.84 -15.72 52.15
C THR A 238 -31.44 -15.10 50.77
N GLU A 239 -30.62 -15.65 49.86
CA GLU A 239 -29.94 -16.95 49.76
C GLU A 239 -28.60 -16.85 48.99
N VAL A 240 -27.56 -17.47 49.56
CA VAL A 240 -26.43 -18.21 48.94
C VAL A 240 -25.97 -17.88 47.49
N ASP A 241 -24.71 -17.40 47.37
CA ASP A 241 -23.85 -17.56 46.18
C ASP A 241 -23.46 -19.03 45.91
N THR A 242 -23.31 -19.44 44.62
CA THR A 242 -21.99 -19.87 44.06
C THR A 242 -22.01 -20.47 42.63
N THR A 243 -20.96 -20.13 41.87
CA THR A 243 -20.26 -20.93 40.82
C THR A 243 -20.81 -21.14 39.37
N ARG A 244 -19.83 -21.40 38.48
CA ARG A 244 -19.82 -21.64 37.00
C ARG A 244 -20.59 -22.92 36.58
N LYS A 245 -20.90 -23.27 35.32
CA LYS A 245 -20.87 -22.71 33.92
C LYS A 245 -21.76 -23.66 33.06
N PRO A 246 -22.34 -23.24 31.91
CA PRO A 246 -21.77 -23.64 30.61
C PRO A 246 -22.00 -22.60 29.47
N LEU A 247 -21.86 -23.01 28.19
CA LEU A 247 -21.98 -22.18 26.98
C LEU A 247 -23.32 -22.35 26.24
N SER A 248 -23.60 -21.32 25.43
CA SER A 248 -24.67 -21.06 24.46
C SER A 248 -25.29 -22.21 23.64
N PRO A 249 -26.51 -22.00 23.11
CA PRO A 249 -26.92 -22.44 21.78
C PRO A 249 -26.67 -21.35 20.70
N LEU A 250 -26.71 -21.76 19.43
CA LEU A 250 -26.46 -20.91 18.25
C LEU A 250 -27.72 -20.16 17.74
N GLN A 251 -27.44 -19.22 16.83
CA GLN A 251 -28.33 -18.40 15.99
C GLN A 251 -29.75 -18.92 15.67
N CYS A 252 -30.67 -17.97 15.52
CA CYS A 252 -31.69 -18.01 14.46
C CYS A 252 -31.58 -16.72 13.61
N ASN A 253 -31.62 -16.84 12.28
CA ASN A 253 -31.44 -15.72 11.35
C ASN A 253 -32.76 -15.17 10.83
N SER A 254 -32.81 -13.86 10.60
CA SER A 254 -33.66 -13.21 9.58
C SER A 254 -35.19 -13.24 9.86
N PRO A 255 -36.07 -12.68 8.99
CA PRO A 255 -36.25 -11.23 8.84
C PRO A 255 -37.70 -10.77 9.07
N LYS A 256 -37.91 -9.50 9.49
CA LYS A 256 -39.07 -8.62 9.16
C LYS A 256 -38.99 -7.26 9.89
N SER A 257 -38.29 -6.28 9.30
CA SER A 257 -38.75 -4.88 9.44
C SER A 257 -39.91 -4.69 8.47
N ARG A 258 -41.12 -4.39 8.99
CA ARG A 258 -42.34 -4.33 8.18
C ARG A 258 -42.49 -2.96 7.50
N MET A 259 -42.59 -3.00 6.18
CA MET A 259 -43.51 -2.21 5.36
C MET A 259 -43.59 -0.70 5.61
N PHE A 260 -42.98 0.08 4.72
CA PHE A 260 -43.72 1.22 4.18
C PHE A 260 -44.51 0.79 2.94
N LYS A 261 -45.80 1.10 2.96
CA LYS A 261 -46.71 1.12 1.80
C LYS A 261 -46.61 2.53 1.17
N LYS A 262 -47.15 2.81 -0.01
CA LYS A 262 -48.16 2.07 -0.79
C LYS A 262 -47.98 2.36 -2.28
#